data_AF-A0A0Q6E9B9-F1
#
_entry.id   AF-A0A0Q6E9B9-F1
#
_cell.length_a   1.000
_cell.length_b   1.000
_cell.length_c   1.000
_cell.angle_alpha   90.00
_cell.angle_beta   90.00
_cell.angle_gamma   90.00
#
_symmetry.space_group_name_H-M   'P 1'
#
loop_
_entity.id
_entity.type
_entity.pdbx_description
1 polymer ?
#
loop_
_entity_poly.entity_id
_entity_poly.type
_entity_poly.pdbx_seq_one_letter_code
_entity_poly.pdbx_strand_id
1 'polypeptide(L)'
;MNPILRHADDWRLPRKETRIDVVARCGVQPDPIYEWPALVLADAEPLPRALAPWTASAFERIPPQFPITRFTALAWFEDDAHANLKRVADSLTASLGPTSIGRRWNTVVAAWRSGLAEVSLTAWPPSWQSHGLQNPSEDREPRLKTACHVTLTTGFRLALGEKERDWVRGFQPLAIDGDVGTARMARAGRLAPGETELEYVRDPEDLVEDRQRMLGLSAGGEALIVVSDQLFVIPRTEILHLRVVRMTPAKSGGGSSLHAHCRTRAPGADDQSVFLAQHGDPDGMTSLGQYLGELLGCPAEVSPYYSDC
;
A
#
# COMPACT_ATOMS: atom_id res chain seq x y z
N MET A 1 0.59 24.04 5.17
CA MET A 1 0.06 23.26 4.03
C MET A 1 1.12 22.28 3.57
N ASN A 2 0.76 21.03 3.29
CA ASN A 2 1.71 19.98 2.89
C ASN A 2 2.27 20.28 1.48
N PRO A 3 3.61 20.46 1.30
CA PRO A 3 4.21 20.84 0.02
C PRO A 3 4.00 19.80 -1.09
N ILE A 4 3.96 18.51 -0.76
CA ILE A 4 3.73 17.43 -1.74
C ILE A 4 2.28 17.48 -2.24
N LEU A 5 1.32 17.70 -1.34
CA LEU A 5 -0.08 17.81 -1.74
C LEU A 5 -0.36 19.09 -2.54
N ARG A 6 0.40 20.18 -2.28
CA ARG A 6 0.38 21.36 -3.14
C ARG A 6 0.85 21.01 -4.55
N HIS A 7 1.91 20.23 -4.69
CA HIS A 7 2.38 19.80 -6.01
C HIS A 7 1.40 18.88 -6.74
N ALA A 8 0.73 17.98 -6.03
CA ALA A 8 -0.36 17.23 -6.65
C ALA A 8 -1.45 18.16 -7.20
N ASP A 9 -1.76 19.25 -6.50
CA ASP A 9 -2.71 20.26 -6.97
C ASP A 9 -2.14 21.06 -8.16
N ASP A 10 -0.85 21.44 -8.14
CA ASP A 10 -0.16 22.14 -9.24
C ASP A 10 -0.13 21.29 -10.52
N TRP A 11 0.07 19.98 -10.37
CA TRP A 11 -0.01 18.98 -11.45
C TRP A 11 -1.44 18.63 -11.85
N ARG A 12 -2.44 19.24 -11.22
CA ARG A 12 -3.87 18.99 -11.47
C ARG A 12 -4.27 17.51 -11.30
N LEU A 13 -3.61 16.80 -10.38
CA LEU A 13 -3.97 15.43 -10.04
C LEU A 13 -5.28 15.43 -9.23
N PRO A 14 -6.27 14.58 -9.57
CA PRO A 14 -7.61 14.59 -8.96
C PRO A 14 -7.64 13.94 -7.56
N ARG A 15 -6.68 14.26 -6.69
CA ARG A 15 -6.47 13.60 -5.38
C ARG A 15 -7.60 13.78 -4.35
N LYS A 16 -8.55 14.68 -4.63
CA LYS A 16 -9.70 14.96 -3.76
C LYS A 16 -11.00 14.35 -4.28
N GLU A 17 -11.00 13.91 -5.53
CA GLU A 17 -12.16 13.28 -6.16
C GLU A 17 -12.15 11.80 -5.84
N THR A 18 -13.34 11.20 -5.72
CA THR A 18 -13.42 9.76 -5.55
C THR A 18 -13.01 9.05 -6.83
N ARG A 19 -12.53 7.82 -6.71
CA ARG A 19 -12.18 7.00 -7.88
C ARG A 19 -13.40 6.76 -8.77
N ILE A 20 -14.61 6.65 -8.21
CA ILE A 20 -15.87 6.59 -8.99
C ILE A 20 -15.98 7.78 -9.95
N ASP A 21 -15.78 9.00 -9.45
CA ASP A 21 -15.93 10.22 -10.24
C ASP A 21 -14.87 10.29 -11.36
N VAL A 22 -13.62 9.93 -11.03
CA VAL A 22 -12.54 9.91 -12.02
C VAL A 22 -12.76 8.82 -13.07
N VAL A 23 -13.25 7.63 -12.69
CA VAL A 23 -13.63 6.57 -13.63
C VAL A 23 -14.76 7.03 -14.54
N ALA A 24 -15.79 7.70 -14.02
CA ALA A 24 -16.90 8.18 -14.82
C ALA A 24 -16.45 9.22 -15.87
N ARG A 25 -15.45 10.05 -15.53
CA ARG A 25 -14.90 11.07 -16.43
C ARG A 25 -13.91 10.50 -17.46
N CYS A 26 -12.96 9.68 -17.02
CA CYS A 26 -11.83 9.24 -17.83
C CYS A 26 -12.04 7.87 -18.48
N GLY A 27 -12.96 7.07 -17.96
CA GLY A 27 -13.04 5.64 -18.22
C GLY A 27 -11.85 4.86 -17.65
N VAL A 28 -11.94 3.53 -17.72
CA VAL A 28 -10.79 2.64 -17.51
C VAL A 28 -10.19 2.35 -18.89
N GLN A 29 -8.89 2.61 -19.03
CA GLN A 29 -8.14 2.45 -20.28
C GLN A 29 -6.88 1.61 -20.03
N PRO A 30 -6.33 0.93 -21.05
CA PRO A 30 -5.01 0.34 -20.91
C PRO A 30 -3.96 1.42 -20.69
N ASP A 31 -3.09 1.22 -19.70
CA ASP A 31 -1.92 2.07 -19.48
C ASP A 31 -1.09 2.16 -20.77
N PRO A 32 -0.68 3.35 -21.23
CA PRO A 32 0.01 3.52 -22.52
C PRO A 32 1.34 2.78 -22.65
N ILE A 33 1.95 2.35 -21.53
CA ILE A 33 3.25 1.69 -21.48
C ILE A 33 3.10 0.22 -21.07
N TYR A 34 2.35 -0.03 -19.99
CA TYR A 34 2.21 -1.36 -19.40
C TYR A 34 0.99 -2.14 -19.90
N GLU A 35 0.03 -1.49 -20.54
CA GLU A 35 -1.26 -2.06 -20.99
C GLU A 35 -2.15 -2.63 -19.88
N TRP A 36 -1.85 -2.34 -18.62
CA TRP A 36 -2.71 -2.74 -17.49
C TRP A 36 -3.88 -1.77 -17.32
N PRO A 37 -5.01 -2.18 -16.72
CA PRO A 37 -6.13 -1.28 -16.47
C PRO A 37 -5.72 -0.07 -15.61
N ALA A 38 -5.88 1.13 -16.16
CA ALA A 38 -5.48 2.38 -15.55
C ALA A 38 -6.49 3.51 -15.82
N LEU A 39 -6.43 4.53 -14.97
CA LEU A 39 -7.03 5.85 -15.20
C LEU A 39 -5.96 6.73 -15.81
N VAL A 40 -6.11 7.08 -17.09
CA VAL A 40 -5.19 7.97 -17.80
C VAL A 40 -5.62 9.40 -17.59
N LEU A 41 -4.78 10.19 -16.91
CA LEU A 41 -5.09 11.55 -16.46
C LEU A 41 -4.56 12.57 -17.47
N ALA A 42 -5.18 12.64 -18.64
CA ALA A 42 -4.73 13.50 -19.75
C ALA A 42 -4.79 15.01 -19.43
N ASP A 43 -5.65 15.42 -18.51
CA ASP A 43 -5.79 16.83 -18.08
C ASP A 43 -4.76 17.24 -17.01
N ALA A 44 -4.01 16.28 -16.47
CA ALA A 44 -2.92 16.54 -15.54
C ALA A 44 -1.74 17.19 -16.25
N GLU A 45 -1.00 18.04 -15.54
CA GLU A 45 0.24 18.60 -16.08
C GLU A 45 1.29 17.48 -16.23
N PRO A 46 1.86 17.26 -17.43
CA PRO A 46 2.83 16.20 -17.66
C PRO A 46 4.19 16.58 -17.08
N LEU A 47 4.88 15.61 -16.48
CA LEU A 47 6.26 15.80 -16.09
C LEU A 47 7.14 16.23 -17.29
N PRO A 48 8.22 17.00 -17.05
CA PRO A 48 9.20 17.27 -18.09
C PRO A 48 9.69 15.98 -18.74
N ARG A 49 9.53 15.88 -20.06
CA ARG A 49 9.85 14.68 -20.86
C ARG A 49 9.11 13.42 -20.39
N ALA A 50 7.85 13.58 -19.99
CA ALA A 50 6.98 12.45 -19.71
C ALA A 50 6.87 11.51 -20.92
N LEU A 51 6.93 10.20 -20.68
CA LEU A 51 6.71 9.18 -21.70
C LEU A 51 5.22 8.99 -22.02
N ALA A 52 4.36 9.25 -21.03
CA ALA A 52 2.91 9.16 -21.10
C ALA A 52 2.28 10.12 -20.07
N PRO A 53 0.97 10.41 -20.16
CA PRO A 53 0.25 11.12 -19.10
C PRO A 53 0.39 10.41 -17.74
N TRP A 54 0.08 11.14 -16.66
CA TRP A 54 -0.04 10.54 -15.34
C TRP A 54 -1.10 9.43 -15.36
N THR A 55 -0.84 8.35 -14.63
CA THR A 55 -1.78 7.25 -14.47
C THR A 55 -2.04 6.94 -13.00
N ALA A 56 -3.18 6.33 -12.75
CA ALA A 56 -3.49 5.66 -11.48
C ALA A 56 -4.03 4.27 -11.78
N SER A 57 -3.73 3.28 -10.94
CA SER A 57 -4.23 1.92 -11.15
C SER A 57 -5.75 1.88 -11.13
N ALA A 58 -6.37 1.12 -12.03
CA ALA A 58 -7.81 0.87 -12.05
C ALA A 58 -8.15 -0.60 -11.75
N PHE A 59 -7.32 -1.29 -10.97
CA PHE A 59 -7.60 -2.67 -10.59
C PHE A 59 -8.92 -2.77 -9.82
N GLU A 60 -9.72 -3.80 -10.16
CA GLU A 60 -11.05 -4.01 -9.58
C GLU A 60 -11.04 -4.34 -8.08
N ARG A 61 -9.85 -4.65 -7.52
CA ARG A 61 -9.65 -4.86 -6.08
C ARG A 61 -9.51 -3.57 -5.27
N ILE A 62 -9.52 -2.40 -5.93
CA ILE A 62 -9.43 -1.11 -5.25
C ILE A 62 -10.86 -0.59 -4.96
N PRO A 63 -11.22 -0.31 -3.70
CA PRO A 63 -12.53 0.24 -3.34
C PRO A 63 -12.73 1.62 -3.99
N PRO A 64 -13.76 1.80 -4.85
CA PRO A 64 -13.85 2.97 -5.73
C PRO A 64 -14.41 4.21 -5.02
N GLN A 65 -15.00 4.07 -3.84
CA GLN A 65 -15.55 5.19 -3.06
C GLN A 65 -14.50 6.16 -2.51
N PHE A 66 -13.22 5.77 -2.50
CA PHE A 66 -12.15 6.61 -1.96
C PHE A 66 -11.43 7.40 -3.05
N PRO A 67 -10.76 8.50 -2.68
CA PRO A 67 -9.86 9.18 -3.59
C PRO A 67 -8.69 8.31 -4.04
N ILE A 68 -8.12 8.66 -5.20
CA ILE A 68 -6.88 8.06 -5.67
C ILE A 68 -5.74 8.43 -4.71
N THR A 69 -5.04 7.43 -4.20
CA THR A 69 -3.95 7.67 -3.23
C THR A 69 -2.57 7.50 -3.84
N ARG A 70 -2.48 6.88 -5.03
CA ARG A 70 -1.23 6.69 -5.75
C ARG A 70 -1.36 7.11 -7.22
N PHE A 71 -0.47 8.01 -7.63
CA PHE A 71 -0.30 8.44 -9.02
C PHE A 71 1.09 8.07 -9.51
N THR A 72 1.19 7.68 -10.76
CA THR A 72 2.45 7.27 -11.39
C THR A 72 2.67 7.99 -12.70
N ALA A 73 3.93 8.35 -12.96
CA ALA A 73 4.38 8.86 -14.25
C ALA A 73 5.80 8.39 -14.54
N LEU A 74 6.21 8.51 -15.79
CA LEU A 74 7.51 8.10 -16.29
C LEU A 74 8.15 9.25 -17.04
N ALA A 75 9.42 9.55 -16.74
CA ALA A 75 10.19 10.58 -17.45
C ALA A 75 11.51 10.01 -17.98
N TRP A 76 11.89 10.42 -19.19
CA TRP A 76 13.11 9.95 -19.85
C TRP A 76 13.79 11.10 -20.61
N PHE A 77 15.11 11.21 -20.45
CA PHE A 77 15.91 12.26 -21.09
C PHE A 77 17.03 11.68 -21.96
N GLU A 78 17.66 10.61 -21.49
CA GLU A 78 18.79 9.95 -22.16
C GLU A 78 18.91 8.48 -21.72
N ASP A 79 19.80 7.73 -22.37
CA ASP A 79 20.05 6.32 -22.08
C ASP A 79 20.93 6.10 -20.84
N ASP A 80 20.62 6.80 -19.75
CA ASP A 80 21.25 6.64 -18.44
C ASP A 80 20.22 6.80 -17.31
N ALA A 81 19.97 5.70 -16.59
CA ALA A 81 19.04 5.65 -15.47
C ALA A 81 19.42 6.61 -14.32
N HIS A 82 20.72 6.77 -14.04
CA HIS A 82 21.17 7.69 -12.99
C HIS A 82 20.93 9.14 -13.39
N ALA A 83 21.24 9.46 -14.64
CA ALA A 83 21.07 10.81 -15.16
C ALA A 83 19.59 11.20 -15.26
N ASN A 84 18.73 10.29 -15.73
CA ASN A 84 17.28 10.50 -15.77
C ASN A 84 16.71 10.76 -14.38
N LEU A 85 17.02 9.92 -13.39
CA LEU A 85 16.57 10.12 -12.02
C LEU A 85 17.08 11.44 -11.44
N LYS A 86 18.36 11.76 -11.65
CA LYS A 86 18.94 13.01 -11.17
C LYS A 86 18.25 14.23 -11.79
N ARG A 87 17.98 14.23 -13.10
CA ARG A 87 17.30 15.36 -13.78
C ARG A 87 15.90 15.60 -13.24
N VAL A 88 15.12 14.53 -13.01
CA VAL A 88 13.81 14.64 -12.34
C VAL A 88 13.97 15.14 -10.90
N ALA A 89 14.99 14.63 -10.18
CA ALA A 89 15.22 15.06 -8.80
C ALA A 89 15.62 16.53 -8.70
N ASP A 90 16.45 17.02 -9.61
CA ASP A 90 16.85 18.43 -9.69
C ASP A 90 15.64 19.32 -9.97
N SER A 91 14.70 18.90 -10.84
CA SER A 91 13.49 19.68 -11.12
C SER A 91 12.54 19.76 -9.91
N LEU A 92 12.43 18.68 -9.13
CA LEU A 92 11.62 18.64 -7.91
C LEU A 92 12.29 19.35 -6.74
N THR A 93 13.63 19.39 -6.69
CA THR A 93 14.40 20.01 -5.61
C THR A 93 14.09 21.50 -5.46
N ALA A 94 13.81 22.19 -6.57
CA ALA A 94 13.44 23.60 -6.56
C ALA A 94 12.21 23.90 -5.68
N SER A 95 11.31 22.92 -5.54
CA SER A 95 10.01 23.11 -4.89
C SER A 95 9.82 22.27 -3.62
N LEU A 96 10.45 21.10 -3.53
CA LEU A 96 10.38 20.18 -2.39
C LEU A 96 11.63 20.22 -1.50
N GLY A 97 12.65 20.97 -1.88
CA GLY A 97 13.96 20.99 -1.22
C GLY A 97 14.86 19.81 -1.64
N PRO A 98 16.12 19.78 -1.20
CA PRO A 98 17.05 18.71 -1.57
C PRO A 98 16.63 17.37 -0.95
N THR A 99 16.93 16.28 -1.65
CA THR A 99 16.83 14.91 -1.11
C THR A 99 18.08 14.11 -1.46
N SER A 100 18.36 13.06 -0.69
CA SER A 100 19.45 12.12 -0.98
C SER A 100 19.04 11.18 -2.11
N ILE A 101 19.86 11.13 -3.16
CA ILE A 101 19.82 10.05 -4.16
C ILE A 101 20.70 8.92 -3.64
N GLY A 102 20.15 7.72 -3.58
CA GLY A 102 20.85 6.55 -3.04
C GLY A 102 20.54 5.27 -3.79
N ARG A 103 21.27 4.21 -3.45
CA ARG A 103 21.02 2.86 -3.96
C ARG A 103 20.12 2.10 -2.99
N ARG A 104 19.13 1.39 -3.52
CA ARG A 104 18.30 0.43 -2.78
C ARG A 104 18.23 -0.87 -3.58
N TRP A 105 18.91 -1.91 -3.12
CA TRP A 105 19.07 -3.18 -3.85
C TRP A 105 19.65 -2.98 -5.27
N ASN A 106 18.87 -3.26 -6.31
CA ASN A 106 19.20 -3.10 -7.73
C ASN A 106 18.64 -1.81 -8.34
N THR A 107 18.16 -0.86 -7.53
CA THR A 107 17.59 0.42 -8.01
C THR A 107 18.31 1.64 -7.44
N VAL A 108 18.23 2.74 -8.17
CA VAL A 108 18.53 4.09 -7.68
C VAL A 108 17.22 4.71 -7.24
N VAL A 109 17.20 5.34 -6.07
CA VAL A 109 16.00 5.92 -5.48
C VAL A 109 16.27 7.31 -4.92
N ALA A 110 15.23 8.13 -4.89
CA ALA A 110 15.14 9.37 -4.14
C ALA A 110 13.70 9.55 -3.64
N ALA A 111 13.51 10.17 -2.49
CA ALA A 111 12.17 10.40 -1.97
C ALA A 111 12.07 11.69 -1.17
N TRP A 112 10.94 12.37 -1.29
CA TRP A 112 10.52 13.45 -0.41
C TRP A 112 9.32 12.97 0.39
N ARG A 113 9.31 13.25 1.70
CA ARG A 113 8.19 12.96 2.58
C ARG A 113 7.79 14.20 3.34
N SER A 114 6.48 14.42 3.41
CA SER A 114 5.88 15.43 4.28
C SER A 114 4.65 14.81 4.92
N GLY A 115 4.73 14.50 6.21
CA GLY A 115 3.74 13.65 6.86
C GLY A 115 3.67 12.29 6.16
N LEU A 116 2.46 11.88 5.77
CA LEU A 116 2.21 10.63 5.03
C LEU A 116 2.37 10.75 3.52
N ALA A 117 2.37 11.99 3.00
CA ALA A 117 2.51 12.21 1.58
C ALA A 117 3.96 11.98 1.16
N GLU A 118 4.15 11.33 0.02
CA GLU A 118 5.46 10.99 -0.53
C GLU A 118 5.50 11.29 -2.02
N VAL A 119 6.62 11.83 -2.49
CA VAL A 119 7.03 11.70 -3.90
C VAL A 119 8.27 10.84 -3.91
N SER A 120 8.26 9.72 -4.63
CA SER A 120 9.42 8.85 -4.78
C SER A 120 9.80 8.67 -6.24
N LEU A 121 11.10 8.63 -6.47
CA LEU A 121 11.74 8.37 -7.74
C LEU A 121 12.40 7.00 -7.67
N THR A 122 12.24 6.20 -8.72
CA THR A 122 12.95 4.93 -8.87
C THR A 122 13.42 4.78 -10.30
N ALA A 123 14.67 4.35 -10.47
CA ALA A 123 15.21 3.93 -11.76
C ALA A 123 15.99 2.62 -11.59
N TRP A 124 16.06 1.82 -12.66
CA TRP A 124 16.72 0.52 -12.69
C TRP A 124 17.92 0.57 -13.64
N PRO A 125 19.13 0.93 -13.17
CA PRO A 125 20.31 0.92 -14.02
C PRO A 125 20.51 -0.46 -14.67
N PRO A 126 20.67 -0.55 -15.99
CA PRO A 126 20.85 -1.83 -16.68
C PRO A 126 22.04 -2.63 -16.14
N SER A 127 23.11 -1.94 -15.73
CA SER A 127 24.30 -2.55 -15.13
C SER A 127 24.06 -3.19 -13.76
N TRP A 128 22.92 -2.93 -13.12
CA TRP A 128 22.53 -3.50 -11.83
C TRP A 128 21.47 -4.59 -11.94
N GLN A 129 20.95 -4.86 -13.14
CA GLN A 129 19.93 -5.88 -13.36
C GLN A 129 20.54 -7.23 -13.70
N SER A 130 19.85 -8.30 -13.36
CA SER A 130 20.23 -9.65 -13.79
C SER A 130 20.19 -9.74 -15.32
N HIS A 131 21.18 -10.41 -15.90
CA HIS A 131 21.21 -10.65 -17.34
C HIS A 131 20.06 -11.55 -17.80
N GLY A 132 19.49 -11.25 -18.97
CA GLY A 132 18.47 -12.08 -19.61
C GLY A 132 17.05 -11.91 -19.07
N LEU A 133 16.79 -10.92 -18.21
CA LEU A 133 15.43 -10.53 -17.86
C LEU A 133 14.72 -9.98 -19.11
N GLN A 134 13.58 -10.57 -19.44
CA GLN A 134 12.70 -10.09 -20.50
C GLN A 134 11.54 -9.32 -19.88
N ASN A 135 11.31 -8.10 -20.39
CA ASN A 135 10.19 -7.26 -20.00
C ASN A 135 9.46 -6.82 -21.29
N PRO A 136 8.28 -7.39 -21.60
CA PRO A 136 7.53 -7.04 -22.81
C PRO A 136 7.25 -5.54 -22.94
N SER A 137 7.15 -4.81 -21.82
CA SER A 137 6.94 -3.36 -21.84
C SER A 137 8.18 -2.61 -22.33
N GLU A 138 9.38 -3.11 -22.04
CA GLU A 138 10.64 -2.54 -22.55
C GLU A 138 10.89 -2.86 -24.02
N ASP A 139 10.30 -3.93 -24.56
CA ASP A 139 10.35 -4.23 -25.98
C ASP A 139 9.42 -3.29 -26.77
N ARG A 140 8.25 -2.95 -26.21
CA ARG A 140 7.31 -1.97 -26.78
C ARG A 140 7.82 -0.54 -26.64
N GLU A 141 8.37 -0.20 -25.47
CA GLU A 141 8.93 1.12 -25.16
C GLU A 141 10.37 0.98 -24.65
N PRO A 142 11.38 0.98 -25.54
CA PRO A 142 12.78 0.79 -25.16
C PRO A 142 13.33 1.84 -24.19
N ARG A 143 12.77 3.06 -24.17
CA ARG A 143 13.16 4.12 -23.24
C ARG A 143 12.89 3.74 -21.78
N LEU A 144 11.97 2.80 -21.55
CA LEU A 144 11.61 2.34 -20.21
C LEU A 144 12.81 1.73 -19.46
N LYS A 145 13.77 1.14 -20.17
CA LYS A 145 14.99 0.52 -19.62
C LYS A 145 15.80 1.45 -18.73
N THR A 146 15.72 2.76 -18.99
CA THR A 146 16.47 3.78 -18.25
C THR A 146 15.56 4.89 -17.72
N ALA A 147 14.24 4.81 -17.92
CA ALA A 147 13.32 5.83 -17.47
C ALA A 147 13.32 6.00 -15.94
N CYS A 148 13.05 7.22 -15.49
CA CYS A 148 12.77 7.51 -14.09
C CYS A 148 11.27 7.35 -13.84
N HIS A 149 10.91 6.44 -12.94
CA HIS A 149 9.55 6.29 -12.44
C HIS A 149 9.33 7.28 -11.32
N VAL A 150 8.23 8.03 -11.41
CA VAL A 150 7.78 8.97 -10.40
C VAL A 150 6.49 8.44 -9.81
N THR A 151 6.47 8.23 -8.50
CA THR A 151 5.25 7.89 -7.75
C THR A 151 4.92 9.03 -6.80
N LEU A 152 3.69 9.53 -6.84
CA LEU A 152 3.13 10.40 -5.81
C LEU A 152 2.12 9.61 -4.99
N THR A 153 2.33 9.57 -3.69
CA THR A 153 1.41 8.99 -2.72
C THR A 153 0.81 10.09 -1.85
N THR A 154 -0.53 10.16 -1.75
CA THR A 154 -1.22 11.25 -1.06
C THR A 154 -1.22 11.09 0.46
N GLY A 155 -1.09 9.85 0.94
CA GLY A 155 -1.24 9.53 2.36
C GLY A 155 -2.68 9.63 2.86
N PHE A 156 -3.67 9.64 1.95
CA PHE A 156 -5.07 9.61 2.34
C PHE A 156 -5.38 8.38 3.19
N ARG A 157 -6.13 8.63 4.27
CA ARG A 157 -6.71 7.63 5.15
C ARG A 157 -7.93 8.23 5.83
N LEU A 158 -8.81 7.37 6.34
CA LEU A 158 -9.97 7.82 7.08
C LEU A 158 -9.58 8.29 8.49
N ALA A 159 -10.21 9.36 8.97
CA ALA A 159 -10.14 9.71 10.38
C ALA A 159 -10.96 8.72 11.21
N LEU A 160 -10.66 8.60 12.51
CA LEU A 160 -11.50 7.87 13.44
C LEU A 160 -12.85 8.60 13.62
N GLY A 161 -13.95 7.87 13.43
CA GLY A 161 -15.25 8.30 13.94
C GLY A 161 -15.28 8.29 15.46
N GLU A 162 -16.28 8.93 16.08
CA GLU A 162 -16.40 8.97 17.56
C GLU A 162 -16.41 7.57 18.18
N LYS A 163 -17.23 6.66 17.63
CA LYS A 163 -17.31 5.26 18.08
C LYS A 163 -15.99 4.51 17.91
N GLU A 164 -15.32 4.70 16.77
CA GLU A 164 -14.02 4.05 16.50
C GLU A 164 -12.94 4.57 17.46
N ARG A 165 -12.96 5.86 17.78
CA ARG A 165 -12.05 6.45 18.75
C ARG A 165 -12.25 5.84 20.14
N ASP A 166 -13.49 5.64 20.56
CA ASP A 166 -13.79 4.99 21.84
C ASP A 166 -13.37 3.52 21.86
N TRP A 167 -13.57 2.80 20.76
CA TRP A 167 -13.04 1.45 20.59
C TRP A 167 -11.51 1.38 20.72
N VAL A 168 -10.80 2.30 20.06
CA VAL A 168 -9.34 2.39 20.13
C VAL A 168 -8.89 2.74 21.54
N ARG A 169 -9.55 3.68 22.24
CA ARG A 169 -9.23 4.01 23.64
C ARG A 169 -9.42 2.81 24.57
N GLY A 170 -10.52 2.09 24.40
CA GLY A 170 -10.87 0.88 25.15
C GLY A 170 -10.20 -0.41 24.65
N PHE A 171 -9.15 -0.31 23.83
CA PHE A 171 -8.40 -1.44 23.29
C PHE A 171 -7.90 -2.39 24.38
N GLN A 172 -8.22 -3.67 24.21
CA GLN A 172 -7.80 -4.77 25.06
C GLN A 172 -6.86 -5.68 24.24
N PRO A 173 -5.54 -5.61 24.44
CA PRO A 173 -4.60 -6.43 23.69
C PRO A 173 -4.80 -7.91 24.01
N LEU A 174 -4.68 -8.75 22.99
CA LEU A 174 -4.67 -10.20 23.13
C LEU A 174 -3.22 -10.67 23.30
N ALA A 175 -3.02 -11.61 24.22
CA ALA A 175 -1.77 -12.34 24.28
C ALA A 175 -1.67 -13.24 23.04
N ILE A 176 -0.59 -13.10 22.28
CA ILE A 176 -0.32 -13.90 21.10
C ILE A 176 1.03 -14.58 21.25
N ASP A 177 1.12 -15.81 20.77
CA ASP A 177 2.38 -16.51 20.55
C ASP A 177 2.76 -16.32 19.08
N GLY A 178 3.40 -15.17 18.79
CA GLY A 178 3.71 -14.71 17.42
C GLY A 178 3.88 -13.20 17.35
N ASP A 179 3.95 -12.68 16.11
CA ASP A 179 4.25 -11.28 15.83
C ASP A 179 3.12 -10.59 15.07
N VAL A 180 2.75 -9.38 15.52
CA VAL A 180 1.95 -8.43 14.73
C VAL A 180 2.91 -7.53 13.95
N GLY A 181 2.95 -7.75 12.65
CA GLY A 181 3.92 -7.12 11.76
C GLY A 181 5.35 -7.62 11.97
N THR A 182 6.35 -6.87 11.51
CA THR A 182 7.77 -7.26 11.59
C THR A 182 8.62 -6.18 12.26
N ALA A 183 9.82 -6.56 12.70
CA ALA A 183 10.80 -5.63 13.26
C ALA A 183 11.12 -4.43 12.32
N ARG A 184 11.01 -4.66 11.00
CA ARG A 184 11.34 -3.69 9.94
C ARG A 184 10.14 -2.86 9.48
N MET A 185 8.92 -3.26 9.85
CA MET A 185 7.72 -2.49 9.51
C MET A 185 7.76 -1.12 10.19
N ALA A 186 7.20 -0.13 9.50
CA ALA A 186 7.04 1.19 10.07
C ALA A 186 6.08 1.14 11.25
N ARG A 187 6.07 2.20 12.07
CA ARG A 187 5.02 2.37 13.08
C ARG A 187 3.74 2.85 12.41
N ALA A 188 2.59 2.44 12.95
CA ALA A 188 1.30 3.00 12.56
C ALA A 188 1.38 4.53 12.55
N GLY A 189 0.89 5.13 11.47
CA GLY A 189 0.93 6.59 11.33
C GLY A 189 2.15 7.16 10.61
N ARG A 190 3.09 6.33 10.16
CA ARG A 190 4.36 6.81 9.55
C ARG A 190 4.43 6.63 8.03
N LEU A 191 3.63 5.75 7.45
CA LEU A 191 3.57 5.52 6.00
C LEU A 191 2.14 5.66 5.50
N ALA A 192 1.99 6.03 4.24
CA ALA A 192 0.71 5.98 3.56
C ALA A 192 0.18 4.53 3.46
N PRO A 193 -1.13 4.30 3.63
CA PRO A 193 -1.71 2.98 3.43
C PRO A 193 -1.78 2.57 1.97
N GLY A 194 -1.89 1.27 1.72
CA GLY A 194 -2.20 0.73 0.41
C GLY A 194 -3.63 1.09 -0.04
N GLU A 195 -3.84 1.17 -1.36
CA GLU A 195 -5.16 1.50 -1.93
C GLU A 195 -6.24 0.47 -1.59
N THR A 196 -5.84 -0.80 -1.41
CA THR A 196 -6.74 -1.89 -1.03
C THR A 196 -7.05 -1.93 0.46
N GLU A 197 -6.43 -1.07 1.26
CA GLU A 197 -6.55 -1.07 2.73
C GLU A 197 -7.52 -0.01 3.28
N LEU A 198 -7.94 0.91 2.41
CA LEU A 198 -8.59 2.18 2.79
C LEU A 198 -9.92 2.03 3.53
N GLU A 199 -10.62 0.91 3.39
CA GLU A 199 -11.89 0.66 4.09
C GLU A 199 -11.71 0.57 5.61
N TYR A 200 -10.56 0.05 6.06
CA TYR A 200 -10.31 -0.26 7.47
C TYR A 200 -9.13 0.48 8.10
N VAL A 201 -8.26 1.08 7.29
CA VAL A 201 -7.18 1.93 7.84
C VAL A 201 -7.75 3.22 8.40
N ARG A 202 -7.25 3.60 9.57
CA ARG A 202 -7.58 4.85 10.26
C ARG A 202 -6.35 5.67 10.59
N ASP A 203 -6.57 6.96 10.79
CA ASP A 203 -5.60 7.82 11.45
C ASP A 203 -5.41 7.37 12.91
N PRO A 204 -4.20 6.98 13.33
CA PRO A 204 -3.93 6.62 14.71
C PRO A 204 -4.07 7.77 15.70
N GLU A 205 -4.09 9.02 15.22
CA GLU A 205 -3.98 10.20 16.10
C GLU A 205 -2.75 10.02 17.02
N ASP A 206 -2.89 10.23 18.32
CA ASP A 206 -1.91 9.96 19.37
C ASP A 206 -2.25 8.72 20.22
N LEU A 207 -3.22 7.90 19.78
CA LEU A 207 -3.89 6.92 20.64
C LEU A 207 -3.20 5.54 20.74
N VAL A 208 -2.19 5.29 19.90
CA VAL A 208 -1.60 3.94 19.74
C VAL A 208 -0.07 3.93 19.77
N GLU A 209 0.57 4.98 20.28
CA GLU A 209 2.03 5.05 20.35
C GLU A 209 2.63 3.97 21.26
N ASP A 210 1.94 3.64 22.34
CA ASP A 210 2.30 2.61 23.34
C ASP A 210 1.82 1.20 22.97
N ARG A 211 1.05 1.08 21.88
CA ARG A 211 0.37 -0.16 21.46
C ARG A 211 0.86 -0.70 20.13
N GLN A 212 2.03 -0.24 19.68
CA GLN A 212 2.64 -0.72 18.44
C GLN A 212 2.87 -2.24 18.48
N ARG A 213 2.60 -2.91 17.35
CA ARG A 213 2.71 -4.37 17.20
C ARG A 213 1.80 -5.14 18.14
N MET A 214 0.59 -4.63 18.33
CA MET A 214 -0.44 -5.30 19.12
C MET A 214 -1.67 -5.56 18.28
N LEU A 215 -2.33 -6.67 18.61
CA LEU A 215 -3.63 -7.08 18.11
C LEU A 215 -4.55 -7.20 19.32
N GLY A 216 -5.80 -6.79 19.17
CA GLY A 216 -6.75 -6.86 20.26
C GLY A 216 -8.15 -6.48 19.84
N LEU A 217 -9.03 -6.41 20.83
CA LEU A 217 -10.43 -6.07 20.63
C LEU A 217 -10.73 -4.73 21.29
N SER A 218 -11.78 -4.06 20.83
CA SER A 218 -12.39 -2.98 21.60
C SER A 218 -13.03 -3.51 22.88
N ALA A 219 -13.27 -2.63 23.86
CA ALA A 219 -14.04 -2.97 25.05
C ALA A 219 -15.43 -3.52 24.64
N GLY A 220 -15.74 -4.75 25.05
CA GLY A 220 -16.97 -5.45 24.67
C GLY A 220 -16.91 -6.23 23.35
N GLY A 221 -15.76 -6.24 22.65
CA GLY A 221 -15.55 -7.08 21.47
C GLY A 221 -16.31 -6.63 20.22
N GLU A 222 -16.63 -5.33 20.10
CA GLU A 222 -17.36 -4.78 18.96
C GLU A 222 -16.49 -4.58 17.71
N ALA A 223 -15.17 -4.46 17.88
CA ALA A 223 -14.22 -4.26 16.79
C ALA A 223 -12.91 -4.99 17.06
N LEU A 224 -12.30 -5.50 15.99
CA LEU A 224 -10.92 -5.97 15.94
C LEU A 224 -10.01 -4.79 15.61
N ILE A 225 -8.94 -4.62 16.39
CA ILE A 225 -7.97 -3.53 16.23
C ILE A 225 -6.59 -4.13 16.03
N VAL A 226 -5.94 -3.74 14.94
CA VAL A 226 -4.57 -4.14 14.60
C VAL A 226 -3.71 -2.89 14.56
N VAL A 227 -2.65 -2.87 15.34
CA VAL A 227 -1.64 -1.79 15.31
C VAL A 227 -0.34 -2.36 14.76
N SER A 228 -0.20 -2.34 13.44
CA SER A 228 1.00 -2.78 12.71
C SER A 228 1.75 -1.57 12.16
N ASP A 229 2.06 -1.57 10.87
CA ASP A 229 2.50 -0.40 10.10
C ASP A 229 1.37 0.59 9.80
N GLN A 230 0.12 0.16 9.95
CA GLN A 230 -1.08 0.98 9.95
C GLN A 230 -1.91 0.70 11.20
N LEU A 231 -2.86 1.59 11.48
CA LEU A 231 -3.96 1.29 12.41
C LEU A 231 -5.13 0.77 11.59
N PHE A 232 -5.47 -0.51 11.78
CA PHE A 232 -6.72 -1.08 11.25
C PHE A 232 -7.75 -1.13 12.36
N VAL A 233 -8.95 -0.61 12.08
CA VAL A 233 -10.13 -0.71 12.95
C VAL A 233 -11.22 -1.39 12.15
N ILE A 234 -11.53 -2.64 12.51
CA ILE A 234 -12.44 -3.50 11.75
C ILE A 234 -13.64 -3.80 12.65
N PRO A 235 -14.83 -3.25 12.36
CA PRO A 235 -16.04 -3.63 13.09
C PRO A 235 -16.25 -5.14 12.99
N ARG A 236 -16.59 -5.79 14.10
CA ARG A 236 -16.84 -7.24 14.16
C ARG A 236 -17.86 -7.68 13.11
N THR A 237 -18.88 -6.87 12.86
CA THR A 237 -19.94 -7.16 11.89
C THR A 237 -19.43 -7.21 10.45
N GLU A 238 -18.28 -6.62 10.14
CA GLU A 238 -17.68 -6.59 8.82
C GLU A 238 -16.72 -7.75 8.57
N ILE A 239 -16.36 -8.52 9.60
CA ILE A 239 -15.49 -9.69 9.48
C ILE A 239 -16.33 -10.87 9.02
N LEU A 240 -15.98 -11.43 7.88
CA LEU A 240 -16.68 -12.56 7.27
C LEU A 240 -16.16 -13.88 7.83
N HIS A 241 -14.84 -14.04 7.83
CA HIS A 241 -14.14 -15.19 8.39
C HIS A 241 -12.68 -14.83 8.67
N LEU A 242 -12.01 -15.68 9.43
CA LEU A 242 -10.56 -15.64 9.60
C LEU A 242 -9.92 -16.74 8.78
N ARG A 243 -8.71 -16.51 8.27
CA ARG A 243 -7.94 -17.50 7.54
C ARG A 243 -6.52 -17.60 8.07
N VAL A 244 -6.13 -18.82 8.42
CA VAL A 244 -4.74 -19.19 8.73
C VAL A 244 -4.12 -19.78 7.49
N VAL A 245 -3.10 -19.12 6.95
CA VAL A 245 -2.29 -19.61 5.83
C VAL A 245 -1.04 -20.29 6.39
N ARG A 246 -0.83 -21.56 6.05
CA ARG A 246 0.30 -22.38 6.53
C ARG A 246 1.26 -22.69 5.40
N MET A 247 2.53 -22.36 5.61
CA MET A 247 3.61 -22.52 4.63
C MET A 247 4.70 -23.42 5.18
N THR A 248 5.04 -24.48 4.45
CA THR A 248 6.18 -25.33 4.77
C THR A 248 7.49 -24.68 4.33
N PRO A 249 8.60 -24.93 5.04
CA PRO A 249 9.90 -24.40 4.66
C PRO A 249 10.31 -24.85 3.25
N ALA A 250 10.76 -23.91 2.43
CA ALA A 250 11.40 -24.20 1.14
C ALA A 250 12.49 -23.17 0.82
N LYS A 251 12.14 -22.00 0.26
CA LYS A 251 13.11 -20.91 0.01
C LYS A 251 13.34 -20.01 1.24
N SER A 252 12.32 -19.84 2.07
CA SER A 252 12.39 -19.22 3.38
C SER A 252 12.11 -20.24 4.48
N GLY A 253 12.11 -19.76 5.74
CA GLY A 253 11.86 -20.59 6.92
C GLY A 253 10.43 -21.16 7.01
N GLY A 254 9.52 -20.79 6.11
CA GLY A 254 8.11 -21.15 6.19
C GLY A 254 7.40 -20.39 7.31
N GLY A 255 6.30 -20.95 7.83
CA GLY A 255 5.56 -20.43 8.97
C GLY A 255 4.06 -20.35 8.71
N SER A 256 3.37 -19.55 9.54
CA SER A 256 1.94 -19.30 9.38
C SER A 256 1.59 -17.83 9.51
N SER A 257 0.53 -17.42 8.82
CA SER A 257 -0.02 -16.06 8.91
C SER A 257 -1.54 -16.10 9.10
N LEU A 258 -2.04 -15.22 9.95
CA LEU A 258 -3.45 -15.05 10.25
C LEU A 258 -3.97 -13.79 9.57
N HIS A 259 -5.09 -13.92 8.86
CA HIS A 259 -5.74 -12.85 8.14
C HIS A 259 -7.22 -12.75 8.53
N ALA A 260 -7.75 -11.52 8.65
CA ALA A 260 -9.18 -11.28 8.65
C ALA A 260 -9.66 -11.03 7.22
N HIS A 261 -10.66 -11.77 6.77
CA HIS A 261 -11.34 -11.52 5.53
C HIS A 261 -12.61 -10.72 5.82
N CYS A 262 -12.65 -9.50 5.32
CA CYS A 262 -13.65 -8.50 5.65
C CYS A 262 -14.50 -8.15 4.43
N ARG A 263 -15.70 -7.63 4.64
CA ARG A 263 -16.51 -7.10 3.53
C ARG A 263 -15.73 -6.04 2.76
N THR A 264 -15.97 -5.95 1.46
CA THR A 264 -15.37 -4.90 0.65
C THR A 264 -16.38 -4.35 -0.34
N ARG A 265 -16.19 -3.10 -0.73
CA ARG A 265 -16.90 -2.48 -1.85
C ARG A 265 -16.09 -2.52 -3.15
N ALA A 266 -14.93 -3.15 -3.16
CA ALA A 266 -14.16 -3.37 -4.37
C ALA A 266 -14.90 -4.34 -5.30
N PRO A 267 -15.17 -3.97 -6.57
CA PRO A 267 -16.04 -4.77 -7.45
C PRO A 267 -15.47 -6.14 -7.87
N GLY A 268 -14.14 -6.30 -7.87
CA GLY A 268 -13.46 -7.53 -8.29
C GLY A 268 -12.88 -8.36 -7.14
N ALA A 269 -13.43 -8.20 -5.94
CA ALA A 269 -13.02 -8.97 -4.77
C ALA A 269 -14.25 -9.38 -3.95
N ASP A 270 -14.31 -10.64 -3.55
CA ASP A 270 -15.36 -11.14 -2.65
C ASP A 270 -15.18 -10.60 -1.22
N ASP A 271 -13.93 -10.36 -0.84
CA ASP A 271 -13.53 -9.84 0.46
C ASP A 271 -12.21 -9.06 0.38
N GLN A 272 -11.95 -8.26 1.41
CA GLN A 272 -10.65 -7.65 1.67
C GLN A 272 -9.92 -8.47 2.74
N SER A 273 -8.70 -8.90 2.42
CA SER A 273 -7.81 -9.56 3.38
C SER A 273 -6.98 -8.54 4.15
N VAL A 274 -7.00 -8.61 5.49
CA VAL A 274 -6.16 -7.81 6.39
C VAL A 274 -5.26 -8.75 7.19
N PHE A 275 -3.95 -8.57 7.05
CA PHE A 275 -2.96 -9.32 7.83
C PHE A 275 -3.03 -8.94 9.31
N LEU A 276 -3.16 -9.93 10.18
CA LEU A 276 -3.27 -9.73 11.63
C LEU A 276 -1.97 -10.05 12.35
N ALA A 277 -1.44 -11.25 12.14
CA ALA A 277 -0.26 -11.76 12.85
C ALA A 277 0.42 -12.91 12.07
N GLN A 278 1.64 -13.27 12.48
CA GLN A 278 2.39 -14.39 11.92
C GLN A 278 3.20 -15.14 12.99
N HIS A 279 3.63 -16.35 12.63
CA HIS A 279 4.51 -17.18 13.44
C HIS A 279 5.48 -17.97 12.55
N GLY A 280 6.68 -18.29 13.08
CA GLY A 280 7.68 -19.08 12.35
C GLY A 280 7.33 -20.57 12.21
N ASP A 281 6.48 -21.08 13.09
CA ASP A 281 5.89 -22.43 13.01
C ASP A 281 4.70 -22.44 12.02
N PRO A 282 4.66 -23.38 11.06
CA PRO A 282 3.52 -23.61 10.17
C PRO A 282 2.15 -23.79 10.85
N ASP A 283 2.09 -24.24 12.11
CA ASP A 283 0.83 -24.37 12.86
C ASP A 283 0.66 -23.30 13.95
N GLY A 284 1.65 -22.41 14.14
CA GLY A 284 1.68 -21.47 15.26
C GLY A 284 0.48 -20.51 15.34
N MET A 285 -0.11 -20.15 14.20
CA MET A 285 -1.29 -19.27 14.15
C MET A 285 -2.63 -20.01 14.24
N THR A 286 -2.66 -21.34 14.25
CA THR A 286 -3.92 -22.12 14.21
C THR A 286 -4.77 -21.90 15.46
N SER A 287 -4.20 -22.05 16.66
CA SER A 287 -4.95 -21.87 17.91
C SER A 287 -5.43 -20.44 18.10
N LEU A 288 -4.60 -19.45 17.73
CA LEU A 288 -5.00 -18.05 17.76
C LEU A 288 -6.16 -17.76 16.80
N GLY A 289 -6.10 -18.28 15.57
CA GLY A 289 -7.16 -18.11 14.58
C GLY A 289 -8.49 -18.71 15.04
N GLN A 290 -8.47 -19.91 15.62
CA GLN A 290 -9.67 -20.56 16.17
C GLN A 290 -10.25 -19.78 17.35
N TYR A 291 -9.40 -19.41 18.32
CA TYR A 291 -9.80 -18.63 19.49
C TYR A 291 -10.40 -17.27 19.09
N LEU A 292 -9.75 -16.56 18.16
CA LEU A 292 -10.25 -15.27 17.69
C LEU A 292 -11.56 -15.43 16.91
N GLY A 293 -11.73 -16.52 16.15
CA GLY A 293 -12.98 -16.86 15.47
C GLY A 293 -14.14 -17.05 16.44
N GLU A 294 -13.91 -17.76 17.55
CA GLU A 294 -14.91 -17.92 18.62
C GLU A 294 -15.28 -16.58 19.27
N LEU A 295 -14.29 -15.75 19.61
CA LEU A 295 -14.53 -14.43 20.20
C LEU A 295 -15.33 -13.50 19.27
N LEU A 296 -14.98 -13.49 17.98
CA LEU A 296 -15.63 -12.69 16.96
C LEU A 296 -16.94 -13.33 16.45
N GLY A 297 -17.22 -14.59 16.81
CA GLY A 297 -18.39 -15.32 16.34
C GLY A 297 -18.41 -15.48 14.83
N CYS A 298 -17.25 -15.67 14.20
CA CYS A 298 -17.10 -15.93 12.77
C CYS A 298 -16.31 -17.24 12.53
N PRO A 299 -16.44 -17.87 11.35
CA PRO A 299 -15.64 -19.03 11.01
C PRO A 299 -14.13 -18.72 11.02
N ALA A 300 -13.32 -19.72 11.39
CA ALA A 300 -11.88 -19.69 11.25
C ALA A 300 -11.42 -20.86 10.37
N GLU A 301 -10.89 -20.54 9.20
CA GLU A 301 -10.42 -21.51 8.21
C GLU A 301 -8.92 -21.72 8.34
N VAL A 302 -8.49 -22.98 8.37
CA VAL A 302 -7.07 -23.34 8.40
C VAL A 302 -6.72 -23.95 7.05
N SER A 303 -5.86 -23.29 6.29
CA SER A 303 -5.49 -23.74 4.95
C SER A 303 -4.77 -25.09 4.99
N PRO A 304 -4.74 -25.87 3.89
CA PRO A 304 -3.73 -26.90 3.74
C PRO A 304 -2.32 -26.29 3.80
N TYR A 305 -1.32 -27.15 3.91
CA TYR A 305 0.08 -26.75 3.79
C TYR A 305 0.43 -26.38 2.35
N TYR A 306 0.97 -25.17 2.17
CA TYR A 306 1.55 -24.74 0.90
C TYR A 306 3.07 -24.76 0.97
N SER A 307 3.74 -25.09 -0.13
CA SER A 307 5.19 -24.90 -0.23
C SER A 307 5.52 -23.43 -0.40
N ASP A 308 6.57 -22.96 0.26
CA ASP A 308 7.09 -21.60 0.05
C ASP A 308 7.85 -21.49 -1.30
N CYS A 309 7.11 -21.11 -2.35
CA CYS A 309 7.56 -21.08 -3.74
C CYS A 309 8.39 -19.86 -4.12
#